data_AF-A0A285P4B7-F1
#
_entry.id   AF-A0A285P4B7-F1
#
_cell.length_a   1.000
_cell.length_b   1.000
_cell.length_c   1.000
_cell.angle_alpha   90.00
_cell.angle_beta   90.00
_cell.angle_gamma   90.00
#
_symmetry.space_group_name_H-M   'P 1'
#
loop_
_entity.id
_entity.type
_entity.pdbx_description
1 polymer ?
#
loop_
_entity_poly.entity_id
_entity_poly.type
_entity_poly.pdbx_seq_one_letter_code
_entity_poly.pdbx_strand_id
1 'polypeptide(L)'
;MSYYKMLRDTILSLKEVFYLSPREIWFLSFLEEAGYPLEVVKEGIKEFYLSLPPEKRHKTPLFFSFGKINQLNHQLALRKGREVKIDWKRRYMENLEKIKLYIKKEDIPQEPQNEREAEEKLKHLENLLVKRLWENLSEEEKTKIIRKYSPWRKNEEIFKLMIKHEVLKLYNIKPLSLYVL
;
A
#
# COMPACT_ATOMS: atom_id res chain seq x y z
N MET A 1 1.51 -7.34 17.28
CA MET A 1 0.70 -8.58 17.21
C MET A 1 0.29 -8.72 15.75
N SER A 2 0.57 -9.85 15.09
CA SER A 2 0.51 -9.90 13.60
C SER A 2 -0.91 -9.93 13.04
N TYR A 3 -1.09 -9.38 11.84
CA TYR A 3 -2.40 -9.31 11.16
C TYR A 3 -3.00 -10.69 10.95
N TYR A 4 -2.16 -11.67 10.60
CA TYR A 4 -2.58 -13.06 10.50
C TYR A 4 -3.25 -13.55 11.80
N LYS A 5 -2.64 -13.34 12.97
CA LYS A 5 -3.20 -13.80 14.25
C LYS A 5 -4.54 -13.15 14.56
N MET A 6 -4.72 -11.88 14.20
CA MET A 6 -5.93 -11.11 14.52
C MET A 6 -7.08 -11.34 13.54
N LEU A 7 -6.77 -11.64 12.28
CA LEU A 7 -7.77 -11.73 11.21
C LEU A 7 -8.08 -13.16 10.77
N ARG A 8 -7.24 -14.14 11.11
CA ARG A 8 -7.36 -15.54 10.66
C ARG A 8 -8.79 -16.06 10.81
N ASP A 9 -9.34 -16.06 12.01
CA ASP A 9 -10.64 -16.71 12.27
C ASP A 9 -11.78 -16.02 11.52
N THR A 10 -11.71 -14.70 11.39
CA THR A 10 -12.67 -13.93 10.59
C THR A 10 -12.59 -14.31 9.12
N ILE A 11 -11.38 -14.43 8.56
CA ILE A 11 -11.20 -14.77 7.15
C ILE A 11 -11.62 -16.21 6.87
N LEU A 12 -11.25 -17.15 7.75
CA LEU A 12 -11.62 -18.57 7.62
C LEU A 12 -13.14 -18.74 7.65
N SER A 13 -13.83 -18.01 8.54
CA SER A 13 -15.29 -17.99 8.61
C SER A 13 -15.92 -17.41 7.34
N LEU A 14 -15.43 -16.26 6.84
CA LEU A 14 -15.95 -15.62 5.63
C LEU A 14 -15.79 -16.50 4.36
N LYS A 15 -14.68 -17.25 4.28
CA LYS A 15 -14.35 -18.11 3.15
C LYS A 15 -14.89 -19.53 3.28
N GLU A 16 -15.32 -19.96 4.47
CA GLU A 16 -15.70 -21.35 4.79
C GLU A 16 -14.56 -22.34 4.49
N VAL A 17 -13.33 -22.01 4.91
CA VAL A 17 -12.13 -22.86 4.72
C VAL A 17 -11.39 -23.10 6.04
N PHE A 18 -10.61 -24.17 6.12
CA PHE A 18 -9.86 -24.53 7.34
C PHE A 18 -8.52 -23.82 7.49
N TYR A 19 -7.92 -23.35 6.40
CA TYR A 19 -6.63 -22.69 6.40
C TYR A 19 -6.52 -21.64 5.30
N LEU A 20 -5.62 -20.68 5.51
CA LEU A 20 -5.20 -19.73 4.48
C LEU A 20 -4.01 -20.29 3.73
N SER A 21 -3.97 -20.08 2.42
CA SER A 21 -2.81 -20.45 1.63
C SER A 21 -1.59 -19.60 2.01
N PRO A 22 -0.34 -20.09 1.79
CA PRO A 22 0.86 -19.30 2.07
C PRO A 22 0.87 -17.92 1.41
N ARG A 23 0.26 -17.79 0.22
CA ARG A 23 0.13 -16.50 -0.49
C ARG A 23 -0.80 -15.53 0.23
N GLU A 24 -1.88 -16.02 0.82
CA GLU A 24 -2.83 -15.19 1.57
C GLU A 24 -2.24 -14.74 2.91
N ILE A 25 -1.50 -15.62 3.58
CA ILE A 25 -0.73 -15.26 4.78
C ILE A 25 0.28 -14.17 4.42
N TRP A 26 1.02 -14.36 3.33
CA TRP A 26 1.99 -13.37 2.90
C TRP A 26 1.34 -12.05 2.48
N PHE A 27 0.17 -12.07 1.83
CA PHE A 27 -0.59 -10.84 1.55
C PHE A 27 -0.96 -10.09 2.84
N LEU A 28 -1.35 -10.77 3.92
CA LEU A 28 -1.60 -10.13 5.21
C LEU A 28 -0.33 -9.52 5.82
N SER A 29 0.80 -10.24 5.78
CA SER A 29 2.09 -9.70 6.22
C SER A 29 2.48 -8.47 5.42
N PHE A 30 2.26 -8.48 4.10
CA PHE A 30 2.51 -7.33 3.25
C PHE A 30 1.67 -6.11 3.66
N LEU A 31 0.37 -6.28 3.93
CA LEU A 31 -0.50 -5.18 4.38
C LEU A 31 -0.04 -4.60 5.73
N GLU A 32 0.41 -5.46 6.66
CA GLU A 32 0.97 -5.05 7.94
C GLU A 32 2.27 -4.25 7.75
N GLU A 33 3.21 -4.76 6.95
CA GLU A 33 4.48 -4.10 6.63
C GLU A 33 4.26 -2.76 5.89
N ALA A 34 3.26 -2.70 5.01
CA ALA A 34 2.87 -1.49 4.29
C ALA A 34 2.09 -0.48 5.15
N GLY A 35 1.80 -0.81 6.41
CA GLY A 35 1.19 0.11 7.37
C GLY A 35 -0.31 0.38 7.15
N TYR A 36 -1.03 -0.50 6.44
CA TYR A 36 -2.48 -0.38 6.31
C TYR A 36 -3.13 -0.57 7.68
N PRO A 37 -3.99 0.32 8.18
CA PRO A 37 -4.61 0.16 9.50
C PRO A 37 -5.40 -1.14 9.61
N LEU A 38 -5.24 -1.87 10.73
CA LEU A 38 -5.87 -3.19 10.92
C LEU A 38 -7.39 -3.16 10.70
N GLU A 39 -8.07 -2.15 11.24
CA GLU A 39 -9.52 -2.01 11.10
C GLU A 39 -9.95 -1.80 9.64
N VAL A 40 -9.16 -1.08 8.86
CA VAL A 40 -9.39 -0.89 7.42
C VAL A 40 -9.21 -2.21 6.67
N VAL A 41 -8.17 -2.98 7.02
CA VAL A 41 -7.93 -4.30 6.42
C VAL A 41 -9.07 -5.25 6.76
N LYS A 42 -9.48 -5.30 8.03
CA LYS A 42 -10.58 -6.15 8.52
C LYS A 42 -11.89 -5.85 7.80
N GLU A 43 -12.29 -4.57 7.77
CA GLU A 43 -13.53 -4.17 7.13
C GLU A 43 -13.47 -4.37 5.61
N GLY A 44 -12.33 -4.05 4.98
CA GLY A 44 -12.17 -4.23 3.53
C GLY A 44 -12.26 -5.68 3.07
N ILE A 45 -11.70 -6.61 3.85
CA ILE A 45 -11.85 -8.05 3.62
C ILE A 45 -13.32 -8.46 3.77
N LYS A 46 -13.98 -8.00 4.84
CA LYS A 46 -15.37 -8.34 5.16
C LYS A 46 -16.31 -7.84 4.07
N GLU A 47 -16.26 -6.55 3.72
CA GLU A 47 -17.07 -5.98 2.64
C GLU A 47 -16.85 -6.71 1.32
N PHE A 48 -15.59 -7.03 0.98
CA PHE A 48 -15.28 -7.77 -0.23
C PHE A 48 -15.96 -9.16 -0.25
N TYR A 49 -15.76 -9.99 0.77
CA TYR A 49 -16.32 -11.35 0.77
C TYR A 49 -17.85 -11.37 0.89
N LEU A 50 -18.44 -10.43 1.64
CA LEU A 50 -19.89 -10.30 1.73
C LEU A 50 -20.53 -9.89 0.39
N SER A 51 -19.80 -9.16 -0.46
CA SER A 51 -20.27 -8.81 -1.81
C SER A 51 -20.27 -9.99 -2.80
N LEU A 52 -19.58 -11.08 -2.46
CA LEU A 52 -19.51 -12.29 -3.28
C LEU A 52 -20.63 -13.27 -2.93
N PRO A 53 -21.16 -14.02 -3.92
CA PRO A 53 -22.00 -15.18 -3.66
C PRO A 53 -21.28 -16.20 -2.75
N PRO A 54 -21.96 -16.77 -1.73
CA PRO A 54 -21.34 -17.70 -0.76
C PRO A 54 -20.55 -18.83 -1.41
N GLU A 55 -21.10 -19.44 -2.46
CA GLU A 55 -20.51 -20.56 -3.18
C GLU A 55 -19.20 -20.21 -3.92
N LYS A 56 -18.87 -18.93 -4.08
CA LYS A 56 -17.61 -18.50 -4.71
C LYS A 56 -16.53 -18.18 -3.68
N ARG A 57 -16.88 -17.87 -2.44
CA ARG A 57 -15.95 -17.33 -1.42
C ARG A 57 -14.76 -18.24 -1.13
N HIS A 58 -15.00 -19.54 -1.01
CA HIS A 58 -13.95 -20.53 -0.71
C HIS A 58 -12.84 -20.59 -1.79
N LYS A 59 -13.21 -20.37 -3.06
CA LYS A 59 -12.27 -20.34 -4.20
C LYS A 59 -11.64 -18.98 -4.43
N THR A 60 -12.24 -17.90 -3.93
CA THR A 60 -11.76 -16.53 -4.18
C THR A 60 -10.56 -16.21 -3.28
N PRO A 61 -9.37 -15.92 -3.85
CA PRO A 61 -8.19 -15.59 -3.06
C PRO A 61 -8.32 -14.26 -2.31
N LEU A 62 -7.73 -14.19 -1.11
CA LEU A 62 -7.79 -13.01 -0.23
C LEU A 62 -7.29 -11.72 -0.88
N PHE A 63 -6.24 -11.80 -1.70
CA PHE A 63 -5.64 -10.61 -2.31
C PHE A 63 -6.56 -9.85 -3.26
N PHE A 64 -7.68 -10.43 -3.72
CA PHE A 64 -8.69 -9.67 -4.46
C PHE A 64 -9.46 -8.65 -3.62
N SER A 65 -9.43 -8.77 -2.29
CA SER A 65 -9.96 -7.73 -1.40
C SER A 65 -9.14 -6.42 -1.42
N PHE A 66 -7.95 -6.42 -2.03
CA PHE A 66 -7.04 -5.28 -2.00
C PHE A 66 -7.67 -3.97 -2.49
N GLY A 67 -8.42 -4.01 -3.60
CA GLY A 67 -9.08 -2.80 -4.12
C GLY A 67 -10.05 -2.18 -3.11
N LYS A 68 -10.77 -3.03 -2.36
CA LYS A 68 -11.68 -2.58 -1.30
C LYS A 68 -10.93 -2.02 -0.10
N ILE A 69 -9.86 -2.70 0.34
CA ILE A 69 -8.98 -2.23 1.41
C ILE A 69 -8.39 -0.85 1.06
N ASN A 70 -7.90 -0.69 -0.17
CA ASN A 70 -7.30 0.56 -0.64
C ASN A 70 -8.33 1.70 -0.69
N GLN A 71 -9.55 1.41 -1.16
CA GLN A 71 -10.67 2.35 -1.15
C GLN A 71 -10.96 2.85 0.28
N LEU A 72 -11.11 1.94 1.24
CA LEU A 72 -11.39 2.29 2.64
C LEU A 72 -10.22 3.04 3.29
N ASN A 73 -8.98 2.64 2.99
CA ASN A 73 -7.79 3.33 3.48
C ASN A 73 -7.76 4.79 3.01
N HIS A 74 -8.06 5.01 1.73
CA HIS A 74 -8.15 6.36 1.16
C HIS A 74 -9.25 7.19 1.83
N GLN A 75 -10.42 6.62 2.06
CA GLN A 75 -11.50 7.31 2.77
C GLN A 75 -11.13 7.66 4.22
N LEU A 76 -10.47 6.74 4.94
CA LEU A 76 -10.01 6.98 6.30
C LEU A 76 -8.98 8.12 6.34
N ALA A 77 -8.02 8.11 5.41
CA ALA A 77 -7.02 9.15 5.25
C ALA A 77 -7.67 10.54 5.10
N LEU A 78 -8.65 10.66 4.19
CA LEU A 78 -9.41 11.90 3.98
C LEU A 78 -10.19 12.36 5.23
N ARG A 79 -10.83 11.42 5.94
CA ARG A 79 -11.57 11.75 7.18
C ARG A 79 -10.63 12.25 8.28
N LYS A 80 -9.55 11.52 8.54
CA LYS A 80 -8.53 11.93 9.52
C LYS A 80 -7.93 13.29 9.19
N GLY A 81 -7.73 13.60 7.91
CA GLY A 81 -7.23 14.91 7.51
C GLY A 81 -8.17 16.06 7.83
N ARG A 82 -9.47 15.85 7.67
CA ARG A 82 -10.51 16.83 8.05
C ARG A 82 -10.62 16.99 9.57
N GLU A 83 -10.50 15.91 10.32
CA GLU A 83 -10.63 15.92 11.79
C GLU A 83 -9.44 16.61 12.49
N VAL A 84 -8.22 16.43 11.97
CA VAL A 84 -6.99 16.89 12.64
C VAL A 84 -6.60 18.33 12.27
N LYS A 85 -7.31 19.00 11.34
CA LYS A 85 -6.84 20.26 10.70
C LYS A 85 -5.37 20.15 10.32
N ILE A 86 -5.03 19.17 9.47
CA ILE A 86 -3.66 18.94 9.04
C ILE A 86 -3.08 20.23 8.43
N ASP A 87 -1.94 20.68 8.93
CA ASP A 87 -1.08 21.64 8.22
C ASP A 87 -0.42 20.92 7.04
N TRP A 88 -1.17 20.83 5.94
CA TRP A 88 -0.75 20.11 4.75
C TRP A 88 0.49 20.72 4.11
N LYS A 89 0.70 22.04 4.24
CA LYS A 89 1.90 22.73 3.73
C LYS A 89 3.13 22.23 4.46
N ARG A 90 3.10 22.25 5.79
CA ARG A 90 4.20 21.73 6.60
C ARG A 90 4.50 20.27 6.29
N ARG A 91 3.47 19.41 6.22
CA ARG A 91 3.67 17.98 5.89
C ARG A 91 4.21 17.74 4.49
N TYR A 92 3.76 18.53 3.52
CA TYR A 92 4.29 18.47 2.15
C TYR A 92 5.80 18.76 2.18
N MET A 93 6.22 19.83 2.84
CA MET A 93 7.64 20.18 2.99
C MET A 93 8.45 19.11 3.74
N GLU A 94 7.91 18.56 4.84
CA GLU A 94 8.56 17.46 5.58
C GLU A 94 8.75 16.21 4.70
N ASN A 95 7.81 15.89 3.81
CA ASN A 95 7.95 14.80 2.85
C ASN A 95 9.00 15.11 1.77
N LEU A 96 9.06 16.35 1.26
CA LEU A 96 10.10 16.77 0.31
C LEU A 96 11.50 16.67 0.92
N GLU A 97 11.67 17.09 2.17
CA GLU A 97 12.95 17.03 2.87
C GLU A 97 13.47 15.59 3.02
N LYS A 98 12.58 14.62 3.24
CA LYS A 98 12.95 13.19 3.35
C LYS A 98 13.52 12.62 2.05
N ILE A 99 13.12 13.17 0.90
CA ILE A 99 13.47 12.61 -0.42
C ILE A 99 14.43 13.50 -1.22
N LYS A 100 14.83 14.65 -0.67
CA LYS A 100 15.69 15.64 -1.35
C LYS A 100 17.02 15.09 -1.86
N LEU A 101 17.53 14.03 -1.23
CA LEU A 101 18.79 13.38 -1.63
C LEU A 101 18.63 12.47 -2.85
N TYR A 102 17.40 12.09 -3.19
CA TYR A 102 17.09 11.13 -4.25
C TYR A 102 16.41 11.77 -5.47
N ILE A 103 15.83 12.96 -5.30
CA ILE A 103 15.12 13.70 -6.35
C ILE A 103 15.91 14.97 -6.69
N LYS A 104 16.02 15.30 -7.99
CA LYS A 104 16.70 16.54 -8.38
C LYS A 104 15.73 17.69 -8.16
N LYS A 105 16.27 18.87 -7.86
CA LYS A 105 15.45 20.08 -7.65
C LYS A 105 14.53 20.38 -8.83
N GLU A 106 14.95 20.05 -10.05
CA GLU A 106 14.20 20.22 -11.29
C GLU A 106 12.93 19.35 -11.39
N ASP A 107 12.91 18.19 -10.72
CA ASP A 107 11.75 17.28 -10.75
C ASP A 107 10.70 17.64 -9.69
N ILE A 108 11.01 18.58 -8.79
CA ILE A 108 10.07 19.01 -7.75
C ILE A 108 9.02 19.92 -8.42
N PRO A 109 7.73 19.51 -8.44
CA PRO A 109 6.69 20.33 -9.02
C PRO A 109 6.59 21.69 -8.30
N GLN A 110 5.99 22.67 -8.97
CA GLN A 110 5.64 23.95 -8.34
C GLN A 110 4.88 23.74 -7.03
N GLU A 111 4.91 24.72 -6.13
CA GLU A 111 4.23 24.61 -4.83
C GLU A 111 2.72 24.34 -5.01
N PRO A 112 2.13 23.37 -4.29
CA PRO A 112 0.70 23.09 -4.36
C PRO A 112 -0.15 24.25 -3.84
N GLN A 113 -1.26 24.53 -4.52
CA GLN A 113 -2.21 25.57 -4.15
C GLN A 113 -3.23 25.09 -3.11
N ASN A 114 -3.44 23.77 -3.03
CA ASN A 114 -4.38 23.15 -2.10
C ASN A 114 -3.92 21.75 -1.66
N GLU A 115 -4.56 21.22 -0.62
CA GLU A 115 -4.26 19.91 -0.02
C GLU A 115 -4.36 18.75 -1.01
N ARG A 116 -5.37 18.78 -1.91
CA ARG A 116 -5.56 17.74 -2.92
C ARG A 116 -4.41 17.71 -3.90
N GLU A 117 -4.03 18.88 -4.40
CA GLU A 117 -2.90 19.03 -5.32
C GLU A 117 -1.58 18.62 -4.66
N ALA A 118 -1.40 18.93 -3.36
CA ALA A 118 -0.24 18.51 -2.60
C ALA A 118 -0.14 16.96 -2.53
N GLU A 119 -1.24 16.26 -2.25
CA GLU A 119 -1.26 14.79 -2.24
C GLU A 119 -0.98 14.20 -3.64
N GLU A 120 -1.57 14.77 -4.70
CA GLU A 120 -1.32 14.34 -6.08
C GLU A 120 0.15 14.53 -6.48
N LYS A 121 0.76 15.65 -6.09
CA LYS A 121 2.20 15.92 -6.29
C LYS A 121 3.09 14.96 -5.51
N LEU A 122 2.76 14.65 -4.24
CA LEU A 122 3.50 13.65 -3.46
C LEU A 122 3.45 12.26 -4.11
N LYS A 123 2.28 11.83 -4.60
CA LYS A 123 2.15 10.56 -5.33
C LYS A 123 2.99 10.54 -6.61
N HIS A 124 3.01 11.65 -7.35
CA HIS A 124 3.85 11.77 -8.54
C HIS A 124 5.34 11.66 -8.20
N LEU A 125 5.79 12.40 -7.19
CA LEU A 125 7.17 12.36 -6.70
C LEU A 125 7.56 10.97 -6.20
N GLU A 126 6.67 10.26 -5.51
CA GLU A 126 6.91 8.90 -5.06
C GLU A 126 7.13 7.94 -6.23
N ASN A 127 6.35 8.07 -7.31
CA ASN A 127 6.53 7.24 -8.51
C ASN A 127 7.85 7.55 -9.21
N LEU A 128 8.24 8.83 -9.31
CA LEU A 128 9.54 9.24 -9.86
C LEU A 128 10.70 8.71 -9.01
N LEU A 129 10.59 8.84 -7.69
CA LEU A 129 11.55 8.33 -6.73
C LEU A 129 11.75 6.83 -6.91
N VAL A 130 10.66 6.06 -6.91
CA VAL A 130 10.70 4.60 -7.06
C VAL A 130 11.35 4.21 -8.39
N LYS A 131 11.05 4.93 -9.48
CA LYS A 131 11.68 4.67 -10.77
C LYS A 131 13.20 4.85 -10.70
N ARG A 132 13.68 5.94 -10.08
CA ARG A 132 15.13 6.19 -9.92
C ARG A 132 15.81 5.17 -9.03
N LEU A 133 15.20 4.87 -7.89
CA LEU A 133 15.71 3.85 -6.97
C LEU A 133 15.79 2.49 -7.68
N TRP A 134 14.76 2.15 -8.46
CA TRP A 134 14.76 0.93 -9.27
C TRP A 134 15.88 0.90 -10.32
N GLU A 135 16.13 2.00 -11.02
CA GLU A 135 17.21 2.12 -12.01
C GLU A 135 18.60 1.95 -11.38
N ASN A 136 18.78 2.38 -10.12
CA ASN A 136 20.02 2.24 -9.36
C ASN A 136 20.28 0.82 -8.83
N LEU A 137 19.29 -0.07 -8.82
CA LEU A 137 19.47 -1.46 -8.41
C LEU A 137 20.24 -2.25 -9.48
N SER A 138 21.06 -3.19 -9.02
CA SER A 138 21.68 -4.18 -9.90
C SER A 138 20.63 -5.11 -10.53
N GLU A 139 20.97 -5.73 -11.67
CA GLU A 139 20.08 -6.70 -12.33
C GLU A 139 19.78 -7.92 -11.44
N GLU A 140 20.72 -8.30 -10.57
CA GLU A 140 20.52 -9.36 -9.58
C GLU A 140 19.46 -8.97 -8.54
N GLU A 141 19.52 -7.75 -8.00
CA GLU A 141 18.53 -7.23 -7.05
C GLU A 141 17.14 -7.12 -7.68
N LYS A 142 17.05 -6.54 -8.88
CA LYS A 142 15.80 -6.45 -9.64
C LYS A 142 15.19 -7.84 -9.85
N THR A 143 16.02 -8.81 -10.26
CA THR A 143 15.60 -10.19 -10.47
C THR A 143 15.11 -10.82 -9.16
N LYS A 144 15.80 -10.59 -8.04
CA LYS A 144 15.40 -11.08 -6.72
C LYS A 144 14.04 -10.53 -6.30
N ILE A 145 13.80 -9.23 -6.47
CA ILE A 145 12.51 -8.57 -6.14
C ILE A 145 11.40 -9.13 -7.03
N ILE A 146 11.63 -9.22 -8.35
CA ILE A 146 10.65 -9.75 -9.30
C ILE A 146 10.31 -11.21 -8.99
N ARG A 147 11.31 -12.03 -8.62
CA ARG A 147 11.10 -13.44 -8.25
C ARG A 147 10.32 -13.57 -6.96
N LYS A 148 10.65 -12.75 -5.95
CA LYS A 148 9.90 -12.66 -4.69
C LYS A 148 8.42 -12.45 -5.01
N TYR A 149 8.05 -11.39 -5.72
CA TYR A 149 6.65 -11.08 -5.98
C TYR A 149 6.03 -11.78 -7.19
N SER A 150 6.71 -12.76 -7.80
CA SER A 150 6.21 -13.50 -8.96
C SER A 150 4.82 -14.13 -8.79
N PRO A 151 4.39 -14.59 -7.58
CA PRO A 151 3.05 -15.16 -7.40
C PRO A 151 1.89 -14.19 -7.70
N TRP A 152 2.15 -12.88 -7.73
CA TRP A 152 1.15 -11.84 -8.02
C TRP A 152 1.21 -11.28 -9.43
N ARG A 153 2.08 -11.78 -10.33
CA ARG A 153 2.20 -11.26 -11.70
C ARG A 153 0.89 -11.17 -12.48
N LYS A 154 -0.09 -12.03 -12.17
CA LYS A 154 -1.44 -12.01 -12.79
C LYS A 154 -2.34 -10.88 -12.27
N ASN A 155 -1.98 -10.23 -11.16
CA ASN A 155 -2.63 -9.05 -10.62
C ASN A 155 -1.62 -7.89 -10.67
N GLU A 156 -1.61 -7.19 -11.80
CA GLU A 156 -0.62 -6.16 -12.11
C GLU A 156 -0.58 -5.03 -11.08
N GLU A 157 -1.74 -4.63 -10.55
CA GLU A 157 -1.86 -3.57 -9.54
C GLU A 157 -1.14 -3.94 -8.24
N ILE A 158 -1.47 -5.10 -7.66
CA ILE A 158 -0.84 -5.60 -6.43
C ILE A 158 0.64 -5.86 -6.66
N PHE A 159 1.00 -6.44 -7.81
CA PHE A 159 2.39 -6.73 -8.16
C PHE A 159 3.25 -5.47 -8.22
N LYS A 160 2.80 -4.43 -8.93
CA LYS A 160 3.49 -3.13 -8.98
C LYS A 160 3.62 -2.50 -7.60
N LEU A 161 2.57 -2.59 -6.79
CA LEU A 161 2.54 -1.99 -5.47
C LEU A 161 3.47 -2.72 -4.49
N MET A 162 3.55 -4.05 -4.57
CA MET A 162 4.51 -4.85 -3.79
C MET A 162 5.96 -4.56 -4.19
N ILE A 163 6.24 -4.45 -5.50
CA ILE A 163 7.58 -4.04 -5.99
C ILE A 163 7.92 -2.65 -5.45
N LYS A 164 7.01 -1.68 -5.61
CA LYS A 164 7.17 -0.32 -5.13
C LYS A 164 7.49 -0.28 -3.63
N HIS A 165 6.73 -1.01 -2.83
CA HIS A 165 6.95 -1.11 -1.39
C HIS A 165 8.34 -1.70 -1.06
N GLU A 166 8.74 -2.76 -1.74
CA GLU A 166 10.06 -3.37 -1.52
C GLU A 166 11.21 -2.41 -1.87
N VAL A 167 11.08 -1.69 -2.98
CA VAL A 167 12.08 -0.70 -3.40
C VAL A 167 12.21 0.39 -2.33
N LEU A 168 11.10 0.97 -1.87
CA LEU A 168 11.13 1.98 -0.82
C LEU A 168 11.73 1.42 0.49
N LYS A 169 11.40 0.17 0.83
CA LYS A 169 11.92 -0.52 2.01
C LYS A 169 13.43 -0.70 1.98
N LEU A 170 14.01 -1.05 0.82
CA LEU A 170 15.47 -1.20 0.67
C LEU A 170 16.23 0.08 1.00
N TYR A 171 15.61 1.25 0.75
CA TYR A 171 16.19 2.55 1.04
C TYR A 171 15.67 3.18 2.34
N ASN A 172 14.88 2.44 3.14
CA ASN A 172 14.25 2.92 4.38
C ASN A 172 13.41 4.20 4.18
N ILE A 173 12.73 4.31 3.04
CA ILE A 173 11.87 5.44 2.70
C ILE A 173 10.43 5.05 2.99
N LYS A 174 9.72 5.89 3.77
CA LYS A 174 8.29 5.73 4.00
C LYS A 174 7.48 6.22 2.80
N PRO A 175 6.26 5.71 2.56
CA PRO A 175 5.38 6.23 1.53
C PRO A 175 5.11 7.73 1.69
N LEU A 176 5.08 8.45 0.58
CA LEU A 176 4.81 9.89 0.55
C LEU A 176 3.31 10.11 0.51
N SER A 177 2.77 10.61 1.62
CA SER A 177 1.37 11.03 1.70
C SER A 177 1.23 12.08 2.79
N LEU A 178 0.25 12.96 2.64
CA LEU A 178 -0.16 13.90 3.68
C LEU A 178 -0.83 13.20 4.86
N TYR A 179 -1.38 12.00 4.63
CA TYR A 179 -2.27 11.33 5.58
C TYR A 179 -1.62 10.13 6.28
N VAL A 180 -0.42 9.73 5.85
CA VAL A 180 0.39 8.72 6.51
C VAL A 180 1.18 9.40 7.64
N LEU A 181 0.95 9.00 8.88
CA LEU A 181 1.60 9.51 10.09
C LEU A 181 2.88 8.71 10.42
#